data_AF-A0A1S2PV84-F1
#
_entry.id   AF-A0A1S2PV84-F1
#
_cell.length_a   1.000
_cell.length_b   1.000
_cell.length_c   1.000
_cell.angle_alpha   90.00
_cell.angle_beta   90.00
_cell.angle_gamma   90.00
#
_symmetry.space_group_name_H-M   'P 1'
#
loop_
_entity.id
_entity.type
_entity.pdbx_description
1 polymer ?
#
loop_
_entity_poly.entity_id
_entity_poly.type
_entity_poly.pdbx_seq_one_letter_code
_entity_poly.pdbx_strand_id
1 'polypeptide(L)'
;MLVEEGWRVAEKPVRNSVSLGVFLAVAAHPGVAFSVVELAGRGITADAAANRWVLEVGKPSLDGFTLSDKMIEFGELEDQLVELWQECGTGEVDAAAFETRLAEIVEAMEKWPSLPEAPVEDFSSRLRRVLGPGTDG
;
A
#
# COMPACT_ATOMS: atom_id res chain seq x y z
N MET A 1 9.59 10.86 -49.95
CA MET A 1 8.67 11.80 -49.28
C MET A 1 8.30 11.15 -47.97
N LEU A 2 8.94 11.60 -46.89
CA LEU A 2 8.79 11.10 -45.53
C LEU A 2 7.60 11.80 -44.89
N VAL A 3 6.68 11.04 -44.28
CA VAL A 3 5.90 11.51 -43.14
C VAL A 3 5.96 10.40 -42.09
N GLU A 4 7.00 10.50 -41.27
CA GLU A 4 7.00 9.92 -39.93
C GLU A 4 6.29 10.91 -39.01
N GLU A 5 5.10 10.56 -38.53
CA GLU A 5 4.39 11.33 -37.51
C GLU A 5 4.22 10.46 -36.26
N GLY A 6 5.24 10.54 -35.41
CA GLY A 6 5.02 10.93 -34.02
C GLY A 6 4.15 10.01 -33.18
N TRP A 7 4.49 8.72 -33.07
CA TRP A 7 4.28 8.03 -31.81
C TRP A 7 5.19 8.72 -30.79
N ARG A 8 4.64 9.73 -30.11
CA ARG A 8 5.28 10.33 -28.95
C ARG A 8 5.69 9.18 -28.06
N VAL A 9 6.98 9.11 -27.78
CA VAL A 9 7.56 8.35 -26.68
C VAL A 9 6.63 8.57 -25.50
N ALA A 10 5.81 7.56 -25.20
CA ALA A 10 5.08 7.52 -23.96
C ALA A 10 6.19 7.57 -22.91
N GLU A 11 6.33 8.72 -22.27
CA GLU A 11 7.13 8.85 -21.06
C GLU A 11 6.77 7.63 -20.23
N LYS A 12 7.75 6.76 -19.99
CA LYS A 12 7.58 5.59 -19.15
C LYS A 12 7.10 6.16 -17.82
N PRO A 13 5.81 6.05 -17.45
CA PRO A 13 5.36 6.70 -16.24
C PRO A 13 6.16 6.01 -15.14
N VAL A 14 6.92 6.79 -14.39
CA VAL A 14 7.55 6.29 -13.18
C VAL A 14 6.38 5.82 -12.33
N ARG A 15 6.16 4.49 -12.27
CA ARG A 15 5.13 3.87 -11.43
C ARG A 15 5.56 4.12 -10.00
N ASN A 16 5.21 5.28 -9.46
CA ASN A 16 5.60 5.70 -8.11
C ASN A 16 4.87 4.90 -7.02
N SER A 17 3.81 4.18 -7.37
CA SER A 17 3.09 3.27 -6.47
C SER A 17 2.30 2.24 -7.31
N VAL A 18 2.33 0.97 -6.89
CA VAL A 18 1.57 -0.12 -7.54
C VAL A 18 0.07 0.09 -7.28
N SER A 19 -0.29 0.42 -6.04
CA SER A 19 -1.68 0.67 -5.64
C SER A 19 -2.30 1.85 -6.40
N LEU A 20 -1.58 2.95 -6.59
CA LEU A 20 -2.03 4.08 -7.41
C LEU A 20 -2.37 3.64 -8.84
N GLY A 21 -1.52 2.78 -9.44
CA GLY A 21 -1.76 2.25 -10.78
C GLY A 21 -3.05 1.42 -10.86
N VAL A 22 -3.33 0.61 -9.84
CA VAL A 22 -4.56 -0.19 -9.76
C VAL A 22 -5.78 0.69 -9.58
N PHE A 23 -5.78 1.65 -8.65
CA PHE A 23 -6.93 2.54 -8.44
C PHE A 23 -7.28 3.37 -9.68
N LEU A 24 -6.27 3.86 -10.41
CA LEU A 24 -6.51 4.56 -11.68
C LEU A 24 -7.13 3.63 -12.73
N ALA A 25 -6.70 2.36 -12.79
CA ALA A 25 -7.28 1.37 -13.70
C ALA A 25 -8.75 1.06 -13.33
N VAL A 26 -9.04 0.90 -12.04
CA VAL A 26 -10.41 0.72 -11.52
C VAL A 26 -11.30 1.91 -11.91
N ALA A 27 -10.86 3.14 -11.61
CA ALA A 27 -11.62 4.36 -11.90
C ALA A 27 -11.86 4.60 -13.40
N ALA A 28 -10.96 4.13 -14.26
CA ALA A 28 -11.07 4.25 -15.71
C ALA A 28 -11.87 3.11 -16.36
N HIS A 29 -12.29 2.08 -15.61
CA HIS A 29 -12.94 0.91 -16.20
C HIS A 29 -14.39 1.24 -16.61
N PRO A 30 -14.77 1.06 -17.89
CA PRO A 30 -16.05 1.57 -18.42
C PRO A 30 -17.31 0.85 -17.90
N GLY A 31 -17.16 -0.19 -17.09
CA GLY A 31 -18.26 -1.01 -16.56
C GLY A 31 -18.44 -0.97 -15.04
N VAL A 32 -17.63 -0.21 -14.31
CA VAL A 32 -17.77 -0.15 -12.83
C VAL A 32 -18.84 0.86 -12.41
N ALA A 33 -19.50 0.56 -11.29
CA ALA A 33 -20.44 1.48 -10.67
C ALA A 33 -19.73 2.75 -10.16
N PHE A 34 -20.46 3.85 -10.02
CA PHE A 34 -19.88 5.10 -9.52
C PHE A 34 -19.33 4.97 -8.09
N SER A 35 -19.95 4.16 -7.24
CA SER A 35 -19.45 3.86 -5.89
C SER A 35 -18.06 3.22 -5.90
N VAL A 36 -17.77 2.37 -6.88
CA VAL A 36 -16.43 1.78 -7.08
C VAL A 36 -15.41 2.84 -7.48
N VAL A 37 -15.81 3.83 -8.29
CA VAL A 37 -14.95 4.97 -8.64
C VAL A 37 -14.67 5.83 -7.39
N GLU A 38 -15.68 6.05 -6.54
CA GLU A 38 -15.50 6.75 -5.26
C GLU A 38 -14.54 6.00 -4.32
N LEU A 39 -14.66 4.67 -4.23
CA LEU A 39 -13.73 3.83 -3.47
C LEU A 39 -12.30 3.94 -4.00
N ALA A 40 -12.12 3.93 -5.33
CA ALA A 40 -10.80 4.14 -5.91
C ALA A 40 -10.21 5.51 -5.57
N GLY A 41 -11.02 6.58 -5.60
CA GLY A 41 -10.60 7.92 -5.18
C GLY A 41 -10.19 7.99 -3.70
N ARG A 42 -10.92 7.31 -2.82
CA ARG A 42 -10.56 7.14 -1.41
C ARG A 42 -9.24 6.39 -1.24
N GLY A 43 -9.08 5.28 -1.96
CA GLY A 43 -7.83 4.50 -1.97
C GLY A 43 -6.61 5.31 -2.37
N ILE A 44 -6.71 6.16 -3.41
CA ILE A 44 -5.63 7.08 -3.82
C ILE A 44 -5.30 8.07 -2.69
N THR A 45 -6.32 8.58 -2.01
CA THR A 45 -6.13 9.51 -0.88
C THR A 45 -5.46 8.81 0.31
N ALA A 46 -5.84 7.56 0.59
CA ALA A 46 -5.25 6.74 1.63
C ALA A 46 -3.77 6.40 1.33
N ASP A 47 -3.43 6.04 0.09
CA ASP A 47 -2.04 5.81 -0.34
C ASP A 47 -1.18 7.08 -0.18
N ALA A 48 -1.70 8.24 -0.58
CA ALA A 48 -1.03 9.52 -0.37
C ALA A 48 -0.85 9.83 1.13
N ALA A 49 -1.86 9.55 1.96
CA ALA A 49 -1.80 9.75 3.40
C ALA A 49 -0.79 8.80 4.08
N ALA A 50 -0.70 7.54 3.63
CA ALA A 50 0.29 6.58 4.11
C ALA A 50 1.72 7.05 3.80
N ASN A 51 1.98 7.48 2.57
CA ASN A 51 3.27 8.06 2.18
C ASN A 51 3.66 9.26 3.05
N ARG A 52 2.70 10.17 3.27
CA ARG A 52 2.90 11.32 4.15
C ARG A 52 3.20 10.89 5.59
N TRP A 53 2.45 9.94 6.12
CA TRP A 53 2.65 9.42 7.47
C TRP A 53 4.03 8.79 7.65
N VAL A 54 4.50 7.99 6.68
CA VAL A 54 5.85 7.39 6.73
C VAL A 54 6.93 8.47 6.85
N LEU A 55 6.79 9.58 6.12
CA LEU A 55 7.79 10.65 6.10
C LEU A 55 7.70 11.56 7.34
N GLU A 56 6.50 11.91 7.78
CA GLU A 56 6.27 12.89 8.85
C GLU A 56 6.26 12.26 10.25
N VAL A 57 5.84 11.01 10.37
CA VAL A 57 5.65 10.32 11.66
C VAL A 57 6.52 9.07 11.72
N GLY A 58 6.33 8.12 10.80
CA GLY A 58 6.98 6.80 10.84
C GLY A 58 8.50 6.87 10.96
N LYS A 59 9.19 7.48 9.99
CA LYS A 59 10.65 7.60 9.98
C LYS A 59 11.22 8.39 11.17
N PRO A 60 10.63 9.52 11.61
CA PRO A 60 11.12 10.24 12.78
C PRO A 60 10.85 9.55 14.12
N SER A 61 9.75 8.80 14.26
CA SER A 61 9.25 8.36 15.58
C SER A 61 9.36 6.86 15.85
N LEU A 62 9.57 6.03 14.82
CA LEU A 62 9.67 4.58 14.98
C LEU A 62 11.10 4.09 14.76
N ASP A 63 11.48 3.04 15.48
CA ASP A 63 12.69 2.30 15.15
C ASP A 63 12.53 1.56 13.81
N GLY A 64 13.66 1.16 13.23
CA GLY A 64 13.68 0.53 11.92
C GLY A 64 12.90 -0.78 11.83
N PHE A 65 12.81 -1.56 12.92
CA PHE A 65 12.06 -2.82 12.91
C PHE A 65 10.56 -2.53 12.95
N THR A 66 10.10 -1.69 13.89
CA THR A 66 8.67 -1.32 13.97
C THR A 66 8.18 -0.64 12.69
N LEU A 67 9.01 0.21 12.08
CA LEU A 67 8.67 0.83 10.80
C LEU A 67 8.60 -0.22 9.67
N SER A 68 9.54 -1.17 9.64
CA SER A 68 9.55 -2.24 8.65
C SER A 68 8.32 -3.13 8.78
N ASP A 69 7.94 -3.54 9.99
CA ASP A 69 6.75 -4.37 10.24
C ASP A 69 5.49 -3.66 9.73
N LYS A 70 5.35 -2.36 10.02
CA LYS A 70 4.25 -1.56 9.47
C LYS A 70 4.28 -1.47 7.95
N MET A 71 5.45 -1.29 7.34
CA MET A 71 5.57 -1.25 5.88
C MET A 71 5.21 -2.59 5.24
N ILE A 72 5.48 -3.72 5.90
CA ILE A 72 5.04 -5.05 5.46
C ILE A 72 3.51 -5.14 5.49
N GLU A 73 2.86 -4.72 6.59
CA GLU A 73 1.39 -4.69 6.68
C GLU A 73 0.76 -3.86 5.54
N PHE A 74 1.36 -2.72 5.19
CA PHE A 74 0.86 -1.92 4.06
C PHE A 74 1.06 -2.63 2.72
N GLY A 75 2.22 -3.27 2.52
CA GLY A 75 2.51 -4.06 1.33
C GLY A 75 1.52 -5.21 1.13
N GLU A 76 1.09 -5.87 2.20
CA GLU A 76 0.05 -6.91 2.14
C GLU A 76 -1.30 -6.38 1.66
N LEU A 77 -1.66 -5.13 1.99
CA LEU A 77 -2.86 -4.47 1.45
C LEU A 77 -2.70 -4.16 -0.04
N GLU A 78 -1.50 -3.75 -0.47
CA GLU A 78 -1.22 -3.53 -1.90
C GLU A 78 -1.31 -4.83 -2.71
N ASP A 79 -0.78 -5.93 -2.17
CA ASP A 79 -0.85 -7.24 -2.82
C ASP A 79 -2.30 -7.73 -2.94
N GLN A 80 -3.11 -7.59 -1.88
CA GLN A 80 -4.54 -7.90 -1.90
C GLN A 80 -5.30 -7.07 -2.96
N LEU A 81 -4.96 -5.78 -3.09
CA LEU A 81 -5.56 -4.91 -4.10
C LEU A 81 -5.23 -5.38 -5.52
N VAL A 82 -3.98 -5.76 -5.76
CA VAL A 82 -3.53 -6.28 -7.06
C VAL A 82 -4.23 -7.59 -7.40
N GLU A 83 -4.31 -8.52 -6.45
CA GLU A 83 -4.99 -9.80 -6.61
C GLU A 83 -6.47 -9.59 -6.93
N LEU A 84 -7.18 -8.76 -6.15
CA LEU A 84 -8.59 -8.44 -6.40
C LEU A 84 -8.82 -7.85 -7.80
N TRP A 85 -7.92 -6.98 -8.26
CA TRP A 85 -8.02 -6.41 -9.60
C TRP A 85 -7.79 -7.46 -10.70
N GLN A 86 -6.91 -8.43 -10.48
CA GLN A 86 -6.70 -9.54 -11.40
C GLN A 86 -7.92 -10.46 -11.45
N GLU A 87 -8.49 -10.84 -10.30
CA GLU A 87 -9.72 -11.63 -10.19
C GLU A 87 -10.89 -10.96 -10.95
N CYS A 88 -11.00 -9.63 -10.86
CA CYS A 88 -12.01 -8.87 -11.62
C CYS A 88 -11.76 -8.95 -13.13
N GLY A 89 -10.49 -8.91 -13.56
CA GLY A 89 -10.10 -9.01 -14.96
C GLY A 89 -10.31 -10.41 -15.56
N THR A 90 -10.21 -11.47 -14.75
CA THR A 90 -10.50 -12.86 -15.17
C THR A 90 -11.97 -13.24 -15.02
N GLY A 91 -12.77 -12.40 -14.35
CA GLY A 91 -14.19 -12.65 -14.08
C GLY A 91 -14.42 -13.70 -12.97
N GLU A 92 -13.41 -13.94 -12.13
CA GLU A 92 -13.49 -14.84 -10.97
C GLU A 92 -14.30 -14.25 -9.83
N VAL A 93 -14.37 -12.92 -9.75
CA VAL A 93 -15.19 -12.17 -8.79
C VAL A 93 -16.30 -11.41 -9.51
N ASP A 94 -17.51 -11.46 -8.96
CA ASP A 94 -18.62 -10.65 -9.47
C ASP A 94 -18.51 -9.18 -8.99
N ALA A 95 -19.33 -8.30 -9.58
CA ALA A 95 -19.26 -6.87 -9.28
C ALA A 95 -19.55 -6.52 -7.82
N ALA A 96 -20.46 -7.24 -7.15
CA ALA A 96 -20.85 -6.94 -5.77
C ALA A 96 -19.77 -7.42 -4.78
N ALA A 97 -19.19 -8.58 -5.04
CA ALA A 97 -18.05 -9.10 -4.29
C ALA A 97 -16.80 -8.24 -4.50
N PHE A 98 -16.57 -7.75 -5.72
CA PHE A 98 -15.48 -6.81 -6.01
C PHE A 98 -15.64 -5.51 -5.21
N GLU A 99 -16.81 -4.88 -5.27
CA GLU A 99 -17.08 -3.63 -4.55
C GLU A 99 -16.90 -3.81 -3.03
N THR A 100 -17.41 -4.92 -2.48
CA THR A 100 -17.29 -5.21 -1.04
C THR A 100 -15.83 -5.37 -0.61
N ARG A 101 -15.06 -6.21 -1.32
CA ARG A 101 -13.64 -6.43 -1.01
C ARG A 101 -12.81 -5.18 -1.22
N LEU A 102 -13.10 -4.40 -2.27
CA LEU A 102 -12.43 -3.13 -2.50
C LEU A 102 -12.69 -2.15 -1.35
N ALA A 103 -13.92 -2.10 -0.83
CA ALA A 103 -14.25 -1.27 0.32
C ALA A 103 -13.49 -1.68 1.58
N GLU A 104 -13.36 -2.98 1.85
CA GLU A 104 -12.61 -3.52 2.99
C GLU A 104 -11.11 -3.14 2.90
N ILE A 105 -10.50 -3.31 1.71
CA ILE A 105 -9.10 -2.95 1.48
C ILE A 105 -8.90 -1.44 1.67
N VAL A 106 -9.76 -0.62 1.06
CA VAL A 106 -9.65 0.85 1.17
C VAL A 106 -9.82 1.29 2.63
N GLU A 107 -10.77 0.73 3.36
CA GLU A 107 -10.96 1.04 4.79
C GLU A 107 -9.73 0.63 5.63
N ALA A 108 -9.11 -0.52 5.33
CA ALA A 108 -7.88 -0.93 5.97
C ALA A 108 -6.72 0.02 5.66
N MET A 109 -6.56 0.44 4.40
CA MET A 109 -5.55 1.43 3.99
C MET A 109 -5.75 2.79 4.67
N GLU A 110 -7.00 3.23 4.84
CA GLU A 110 -7.33 4.49 5.54
C GLU A 110 -6.98 4.44 7.04
N LYS A 111 -7.12 3.27 7.67
CA LYS A 111 -6.81 3.06 9.09
C LYS A 111 -5.34 2.74 9.34
N TRP A 112 -4.61 2.26 8.33
CA TRP A 112 -3.22 1.83 8.46
C TRP A 112 -2.26 2.87 9.09
N PRO A 113 -2.36 4.19 8.80
CA PRO A 113 -1.52 5.21 9.43
C PRO A 113 -1.71 5.35 10.95
N SER A 114 -2.72 4.70 11.53
CA SER A 114 -2.90 4.71 12.99
C SER A 114 -1.71 4.05 13.69
N LEU A 115 -1.21 4.69 14.76
CA LEU A 115 -0.18 4.12 15.61
C LEU A 115 -0.74 2.86 16.29
N PRO A 116 0.05 1.79 16.45
CA PRO A 116 -0.40 0.63 17.21
C PRO A 116 -0.74 1.08 18.64
N GLU A 117 -1.92 0.67 19.13
CA GLU A 117 -2.26 0.83 20.54
C GLU A 117 -1.38 -0.11 21.38
N ALA A 118 -0.41 0.49 22.10
CA ALA A 118 0.38 -0.08 23.21
C ALA A 118 1.65 -0.92 22.85
N PRO A 119 2.60 -1.03 23.79
CA PRO A 119 4.04 -1.08 23.49
C PRO A 119 4.51 -2.47 23.08
N VAL A 120 5.30 -2.50 22.00
CA VAL A 120 6.12 -3.66 21.66
C VAL A 120 7.12 -3.85 22.81
N GLU A 121 7.05 -4.99 23.48
CA GLU A 121 7.98 -5.34 24.56
C GLU A 121 9.43 -5.12 24.09
N ASP A 122 10.15 -4.36 24.91
CA ASP A 122 11.48 -3.84 24.71
C ASP A 122 12.45 -4.90 24.13
N PHE A 123 12.63 -4.92 22.81
CA PHE A 123 13.60 -5.78 22.12
C PHE A 123 15.04 -5.54 22.60
N SER A 124 15.31 -4.41 23.26
CA SER A 124 16.57 -4.13 23.97
C SER A 124 16.89 -5.19 25.03
N SER A 125 15.86 -5.82 25.63
CA SER A 125 16.04 -6.84 26.65
C SER A 125 16.54 -8.18 26.09
N ARG A 126 16.34 -8.46 24.79
CA ARG A 126 16.86 -9.66 24.11
C ARG A 126 18.31 -9.47 23.67
N LEU A 127 18.69 -8.29 23.16
CA LEU A 127 20.07 -8.01 22.76
C LEU A 127 21.03 -7.91 23.96
N ARG A 128 20.56 -7.40 25.11
CA ARG A 128 21.37 -7.36 26.35
C ARG A 128 21.68 -8.77 26.92
N ARG A 129 20.96 -9.80 26.48
CA ARG A 129 21.16 -11.20 26.92
C ARG A 129 22.16 -11.98 26.06
N VAL A 130 22.45 -11.52 24.83
CA VAL A 130 23.41 -12.17 23.92
C VAL A 130 24.85 -11.67 24.15
N LEU A 131 25.02 -10.46 24.68
CA LEU A 131 26.32 -9.91 25.10
C LEU A 131 26.49 -10.05 26.62
N GLY A 132 26.61 -11.28 27.10
CA GLY A 132 27.08 -11.57 28.45
C GLY A 132 28.56 -11.23 28.62
N PRO A 133 29.01 -10.88 29.84
CA PRO A 133 30.26 -10.18 30.08
C PRO A 133 31.47 -11.05 29.79
N GLY A 134 32.44 -10.52 29.04
CA GLY A 134 33.78 -11.06 28.99
C GLY A 134 34.37 -11.02 30.40
N THR A 135 34.54 -12.20 31.00
CA THR A 135 35.32 -12.36 32.22
C THR A 135 36.79 -12.37 31.83
N ASP A 136 37.45 -11.22 31.96
CA ASP A 136 38.89 -11.17 32.12
C ASP A 136 39.23 -11.62 33.54
N GLY A 137 40.00 -12.70 33.64
CA GLY A 137 40.51 -13.28 34.89
C GLY A 137 41.38 -14.49 34.60
#